data_AF-A0A9D1LBS0-F1
#
_entry.id   AF-A0A9D1LBS0-F1
#
_cell.length_a   1.000
_cell.length_b   1.000
_cell.length_c   1.000
_cell.angle_alpha   90.00
_cell.angle_beta   90.00
_cell.angle_gamma   90.00
#
_symmetry.space_group_name_H-M   'P 1'
#
loop_
_entity.id
_entity.type
_entity.pdbx_description
1 polymer ?
#
loop_
_entity_poly.entity_id
_entity_poly.type
_entity_poly.pdbx_seq_one_letter_code
_entity_poly.pdbx_strand_id
1 'polypeptide(L)'
;MNAEEIIRFIHDSKKKTPVKVFLKARRPLEFSGCHVFGAGDQVIFGEWADIAPVLERNARDIEDVMIESDRRNSAVPLLDLKPINARIEPGAILRDKVEIGDRAVIMMGAILNIGAVVGEDTMIDMGAVLGGRATVGKRCHIGAGAVLAGVVEPASATPVIIDDDVLVGANAVVIEGVHVGRGAVIAAGSIVIHDVPENAVVAGVPGKVIKIKDEKTEKKTALVDALRAL
;
A
#
# COMPACT_ATOMS: atom_id res chain seq x y z
N MET A 1 14.17 5.50 1.76
CA MET A 1 15.11 4.38 1.47
C MET A 1 15.42 4.35 -0.02
N ASN A 2 16.65 4.05 -0.47
CA ASN A 2 16.96 4.07 -1.91
C ASN A 2 16.56 2.75 -2.61
N ALA A 3 16.69 2.71 -3.94
CA ALA A 3 16.24 1.57 -4.75
C ALA A 3 17.05 0.29 -4.48
N GLU A 4 18.38 0.38 -4.34
CA GLU A 4 19.22 -0.79 -4.03
C GLU A 4 18.91 -1.39 -2.66
N GLU A 5 18.64 -0.54 -1.66
CA GLU A 5 18.23 -0.94 -0.32
C GLU A 5 16.87 -1.67 -0.34
N ILE A 6 15.92 -1.20 -1.15
CA ILE A 6 14.62 -1.87 -1.32
C ILE A 6 14.81 -3.27 -1.91
N ILE A 7 15.59 -3.38 -2.99
CA ILE A 7 15.85 -4.66 -3.65
C ILE A 7 16.53 -5.63 -2.68
N ARG A 8 17.56 -5.17 -1.96
CA ARG A 8 18.26 -5.98 -0.96
C ARG A 8 17.32 -6.41 0.16
N PHE A 9 16.47 -5.52 0.67
CA PHE A 9 15.50 -5.86 1.70
C PHE A 9 14.51 -6.94 1.23
N ILE A 10 14.01 -6.84 0.00
CA ILE A 10 13.13 -7.86 -0.58
C ILE A 10 13.85 -9.20 -0.70
N HIS A 11 15.09 -9.18 -1.21
CA HIS A 11 15.91 -10.37 -1.36
C HIS A 11 16.16 -11.09 -0.02
N ASP A 12 16.48 -10.33 1.02
CA ASP A 12 16.83 -10.87 2.34
C ASP A 12 15.58 -11.24 3.18
N SER A 13 14.38 -10.87 2.72
CA SER A 13 13.12 -11.19 3.40
C SER A 13 12.77 -12.67 3.26
N LYS A 14 12.63 -13.37 4.39
CA LYS A 14 12.25 -14.79 4.43
C LYS A 14 10.75 -14.96 4.19
N LYS A 15 10.39 -15.86 3.26
CA LYS A 15 8.99 -16.28 3.04
C LYS A 15 8.43 -16.97 4.28
N LYS A 16 7.19 -16.60 4.64
CA LYS A 16 6.47 -17.09 5.81
C LYS A 16 5.03 -17.46 5.47
N THR A 17 4.47 -18.38 6.24
CA THR A 17 3.03 -18.70 6.28
C THR A 17 2.60 -18.66 7.75
N PRO A 18 2.47 -17.46 8.33
CA PRO A 18 2.07 -17.33 9.73
C PRO A 18 0.62 -17.76 9.90
N VAL A 19 0.34 -18.41 11.03
CA VAL A 19 -1.01 -18.77 11.45
C VAL A 19 -1.25 -18.38 12.90
N LYS A 20 -2.52 -18.16 13.24
CA LYS A 20 -3.02 -18.10 14.61
C LYS A 20 -3.93 -19.29 14.82
N VAL A 21 -3.65 -20.09 15.84
CA VAL A 21 -4.41 -21.30 16.17
C VAL A 21 -5.06 -21.14 17.53
N PHE A 22 -6.37 -21.34 17.58
CA PHE A 22 -7.11 -21.55 18.82
C PHE A 22 -7.29 -23.04 19.00
N LEU A 23 -6.79 -23.58 20.11
CA LEU A 23 -6.70 -25.02 20.33
C LEU A 23 -7.31 -25.37 21.69
N LYS A 24 -8.26 -26.29 21.65
CA LYS A 24 -8.71 -27.03 22.83
C LYS A 24 -8.21 -28.47 22.73
N ALA A 25 -7.42 -28.89 23.71
CA ALA A 25 -6.86 -30.23 23.76
C ALA A 25 -7.09 -30.87 25.14
N ARG A 26 -7.23 -32.20 25.16
CA ARG A 26 -7.41 -33.01 26.37
C ARG A 26 -6.24 -32.90 27.35
N ARG A 27 -5.08 -32.49 26.83
CA ARG A 27 -3.85 -32.23 27.59
C ARG A 27 -3.07 -31.10 26.90
N PRO A 28 -2.22 -30.37 27.63
CA PRO A 28 -1.33 -29.36 27.04
C PRO A 28 -0.46 -29.96 25.92
N LEU A 29 -0.38 -29.25 24.79
CA LEU A 29 0.51 -29.59 23.68
C LEU A 29 1.66 -28.57 23.58
N GLU A 30 2.86 -29.09 23.27
CA GLU A 30 4.07 -28.30 23.10
C GLU A 30 4.29 -27.92 21.62
N PHE A 31 4.48 -26.62 21.37
CA PHE A 31 4.73 -26.04 20.06
C PHE A 31 6.08 -25.30 20.05
N SER A 32 7.15 -26.05 19.77
CA SER A 32 8.51 -25.49 19.71
C SER A 32 8.63 -24.44 18.60
N GLY A 33 9.32 -23.33 18.88
CA GLY A 33 9.49 -22.23 17.93
C GLY A 33 8.24 -21.35 17.72
N CYS A 34 7.14 -21.66 18.42
CA CYS A 34 5.91 -20.88 18.38
C CYS A 34 5.78 -20.04 19.65
N HIS A 35 4.95 -19.00 19.57
CA HIS A 35 4.52 -18.22 20.72
C HIS A 35 3.15 -18.72 21.20
N VAL A 36 3.08 -19.22 22.44
CA VAL A 36 1.91 -19.90 22.99
C VAL A 36 1.38 -19.14 24.20
N PHE A 37 0.08 -18.85 24.21
CA PHE A 37 -0.65 -18.33 25.36
C PHE A 37 -1.60 -19.39 25.91
N GLY A 38 -1.79 -19.40 27.23
CA GLY A 38 -2.74 -20.28 27.93
C GLY A 38 -2.10 -21.56 28.49
N ALA A 39 -2.60 -22.00 29.66
CA ALA A 39 -2.18 -23.25 30.31
C ALA A 39 -3.19 -24.41 30.08
N GLY A 40 -4.40 -24.10 29.60
CA GLY A 40 -5.46 -25.05 29.23
C GLY A 40 -5.71 -24.94 27.73
N ASP A 41 -6.83 -24.30 27.33
CA ASP A 41 -7.04 -23.89 25.95
C ASP A 41 -5.91 -22.94 25.52
N GLN A 42 -5.30 -23.21 24.37
CA GLN A 42 -4.09 -22.53 23.90
C GLN A 42 -4.39 -21.62 22.71
N VAL A 43 -3.76 -20.45 22.67
CA VAL A 43 -3.65 -19.63 21.46
C VAL A 43 -2.21 -19.64 20.99
N ILE A 44 -1.96 -20.14 19.79
CA ILE A 44 -0.62 -20.36 19.23
C ILE A 44 -0.40 -19.44 18.03
N PHE A 45 0.71 -18.72 18.02
CA PHE A 45 1.21 -17.95 16.88
C PHE A 45 2.52 -18.56 16.38
N GLY A 46 2.63 -18.83 15.08
CA GLY A 46 3.84 -19.42 14.52
C GLY A 46 3.74 -19.68 13.02
N GLU A 47 4.78 -20.29 12.46
CA GLU A 47 4.79 -20.72 11.06
C GLU A 47 3.98 -22.00 10.89
N TRP A 48 3.21 -22.09 9.81
CA TRP A 48 2.44 -23.29 9.49
C TRP A 48 3.30 -24.55 9.41
N ALA A 49 4.54 -24.43 8.92
CA ALA A 49 5.48 -25.55 8.82
C ALA A 49 5.87 -26.13 10.19
N ASP A 50 5.84 -25.31 11.24
CA ASP A 50 6.17 -25.74 12.61
C ASP A 50 4.93 -26.26 13.35
N ILE A 51 3.76 -25.68 13.08
CA ILE A 51 2.50 -25.99 13.76
C ILE A 51 1.81 -27.24 13.20
N ALA A 52 1.74 -27.40 11.87
CA ALA A 52 0.98 -28.48 11.24
C ALA A 52 1.41 -29.89 11.70
N PRO A 53 2.72 -30.22 11.77
CA PRO A 53 3.15 -31.54 12.24
C PRO A 53 2.77 -31.81 13.70
N VAL A 54 2.69 -30.77 14.55
CA VAL A 54 2.24 -30.91 15.94
C VAL A 54 0.75 -31.23 16.01
N LEU A 55 -0.07 -30.59 15.19
CA LEU A 55 -1.50 -30.86 15.13
C LEU A 55 -1.77 -32.28 14.61
N GLU A 56 -1.12 -32.66 13.50
CA GLU A 56 -1.28 -33.97 12.88
C GLU A 56 -0.91 -35.12 13.82
N ARG A 57 0.24 -35.02 14.50
CA ARG A 57 0.71 -36.09 15.40
C ARG A 57 -0.12 -36.23 16.68
N ASN A 58 -0.84 -35.18 17.09
CA ASN A 58 -1.66 -35.16 18.31
C ASN A 58 -3.17 -35.15 18.02
N ALA A 59 -3.61 -35.43 16.79
CA ALA A 59 -5.01 -35.29 16.37
C ALA A 59 -6.04 -35.98 17.28
N ARG A 60 -5.66 -37.08 17.96
CA ARG A 60 -6.53 -37.82 18.90
C ARG A 60 -6.78 -37.10 20.23
N ASP A 61 -5.90 -36.17 20.58
CA ASP A 61 -5.94 -35.40 21.83
C ASP A 61 -6.57 -34.02 21.63
N ILE A 62 -6.85 -33.62 20.40
CA ILE A 62 -7.49 -32.34 20.06
C ILE A 62 -9.01 -32.51 20.17
N GLU A 63 -9.63 -31.66 20.99
CA GLU A 63 -11.09 -31.59 21.10
C GLU A 63 -11.68 -30.62 20.10
N ASP A 64 -11.03 -29.46 19.90
CA ASP A 64 -11.43 -28.44 18.95
C ASP A 64 -10.22 -27.64 18.46
N VAL A 65 -10.26 -27.19 17.22
CA VAL A 65 -9.20 -26.38 16.62
C VAL A 65 -9.77 -25.42 15.58
N MET A 66 -9.39 -24.15 15.70
CA MET A 66 -9.65 -23.11 14.70
C MET A 66 -8.32 -22.51 14.27
N ILE A 67 -8.11 -22.41 12.95
CA ILE A 67 -6.87 -21.90 12.36
C ILE A 67 -7.19 -20.69 11.50
N GLU A 68 -6.63 -19.54 11.85
CA GLU A 68 -6.66 -18.34 11.03
C GLU A 68 -5.34 -18.21 10.27
N SER A 69 -5.42 -17.92 8.97
CA SER A 69 -4.28 -17.59 8.12
C SER A 69 -4.67 -16.50 7.12
N ASP A 70 -3.83 -15.50 6.96
CA ASP A 70 -4.08 -14.34 6.10
C ASP A 70 -3.14 -14.27 4.88
N ARG A 71 -2.07 -15.09 4.85
CA ARG A 71 -1.04 -15.07 3.79
C ARG A 71 -0.30 -16.40 3.67
N ARG A 72 0.21 -16.68 2.46
CA ARG A 72 1.00 -17.88 2.14
C ARG A 72 2.31 -17.48 1.45
N ASN A 73 3.44 -18.00 1.94
CA ASN A 73 4.78 -17.74 1.37
C ASN A 73 5.09 -16.24 1.16
N SER A 74 4.53 -15.38 2.02
CA SER A 74 4.75 -13.93 1.96
C SER A 74 6.02 -13.57 2.71
N ALA A 75 6.87 -12.73 2.12
CA ALA A 75 8.18 -12.39 2.66
C ALA A 75 8.22 -10.98 3.27
N VAL A 76 7.71 -9.99 2.53
CA VAL A 76 7.72 -8.58 2.95
C VAL A 76 6.59 -8.35 3.98
N PRO A 77 6.90 -7.85 5.17
CA PRO A 77 5.89 -7.53 6.18
C PRO A 77 5.03 -6.33 5.78
N LEU A 78 3.93 -6.11 6.51
CA LEU A 78 3.15 -4.88 6.41
C LEU A 78 3.79 -3.78 7.27
N LEU A 79 3.55 -2.53 6.91
CA LEU A 79 4.01 -1.36 7.66
C LEU A 79 3.35 -1.31 9.05
N ASP A 80 4.10 -0.92 10.08
CA ASP A 80 3.51 -0.59 11.38
C ASP A 80 2.85 0.79 11.30
N LEU A 81 1.51 0.81 11.34
CA LEU A 81 0.71 2.02 11.20
C LEU A 81 0.57 2.83 12.50
N LYS A 82 0.76 2.20 13.67
CA LYS A 82 0.50 2.81 14.98
C LYS A 82 1.28 4.11 15.26
N PRO A 83 2.55 4.27 14.83
CA PRO A 83 3.31 5.48 15.12
C PRO A 83 3.13 6.60 14.07
N ILE A 84 2.37 6.39 13.00
CA ILE A 84 2.30 7.31 11.86
C ILE A 84 1.33 8.47 12.16
N ASN A 85 1.77 9.71 11.94
CA ASN A 85 0.95 10.92 12.07
C ASN A 85 0.11 11.18 10.80
N ALA A 86 -0.76 10.23 10.46
CA ALA A 86 -1.62 10.25 9.28
C ALA A 86 -2.92 9.47 9.53
N ARG A 87 -3.91 9.61 8.66
CA ARG A 87 -5.16 8.82 8.73
C ARG A 87 -5.07 7.65 7.75
N ILE A 88 -5.10 6.42 8.26
CA ILE A 88 -5.11 5.19 7.45
C ILE A 88 -6.38 4.41 7.77
N GLU A 89 -7.25 4.28 6.79
CA GLU A 89 -8.57 3.66 6.94
C GLU A 89 -8.52 2.12 6.90
N PRO A 90 -9.48 1.42 7.54
CA PRO A 90 -9.55 -0.03 7.52
C PRO A 90 -9.54 -0.63 6.10
N GLY A 91 -8.79 -1.71 5.94
CA GLY A 91 -8.67 -2.43 4.66
C GLY A 91 -7.60 -1.88 3.72
N ALA A 92 -6.96 -0.75 4.02
CA ALA A 92 -5.76 -0.32 3.32
C ALA A 92 -4.60 -1.31 3.56
N ILE A 93 -3.84 -1.66 2.51
CA ILE A 93 -2.72 -2.60 2.57
C ILE A 93 -1.43 -1.88 2.19
N LEU A 94 -0.58 -1.64 3.19
CA LEU A 94 0.70 -0.96 3.03
C LEU A 94 1.83 -1.92 3.39
N ARG A 95 2.74 -2.19 2.45
CA ARG A 95 3.97 -2.95 2.74
C ARG A 95 4.94 -2.12 3.57
N ASP A 96 5.83 -2.80 4.30
CA ASP A 96 6.95 -2.14 4.98
C ASP A 96 7.77 -1.30 4.00
N LYS A 97 8.45 -0.28 4.51
CA LYS A 97 9.23 0.72 3.76
C LYS A 97 8.39 1.57 2.79
N VAL A 98 7.09 1.68 3.01
CA VAL A 98 6.28 2.79 2.49
C VAL A 98 6.50 4.00 3.39
N GLU A 99 6.67 5.18 2.79
CA GLU A 99 6.81 6.44 3.51
C GLU A 99 5.51 7.24 3.40
N ILE A 100 4.95 7.65 4.55
CA ILE A 100 3.69 8.40 4.64
C ILE A 100 3.97 9.74 5.32
N GLY A 101 3.71 10.83 4.62
CA GLY A 101 3.86 12.20 5.13
C GLY A 101 2.76 12.57 6.13
N ASP A 102 3.04 13.63 6.91
CA ASP A 102 2.12 14.13 7.93
C ASP A 102 0.75 14.46 7.34
N ARG A 103 -0.32 14.10 8.07
CA ARG A 103 -1.72 14.37 7.73
C ARG A 103 -2.18 13.82 6.38
N ALA A 104 -1.40 12.94 5.75
CA ALA A 104 -1.87 12.19 4.60
C ALA A 104 -3.10 11.34 4.98
N VAL A 105 -3.93 11.02 3.99
CA VAL A 105 -5.12 10.19 4.15
C VAL A 105 -5.03 9.00 3.19
N ILE A 106 -5.03 7.79 3.73
CA ILE A 106 -5.05 6.55 2.96
C ILE A 106 -6.41 5.89 3.16
N MET A 107 -7.22 5.90 2.12
CA MET A 107 -8.61 5.45 2.15
C MET A 107 -8.73 3.92 2.04
N MET A 108 -9.92 3.40 2.33
CA MET A 108 -10.23 1.98 2.38
C MET A 108 -9.83 1.26 1.09
N GLY A 109 -9.15 0.12 1.23
CA GLY A 109 -8.77 -0.74 0.12
C GLY A 109 -7.62 -0.22 -0.74
N ALA A 110 -7.02 0.95 -0.44
CA ALA A 110 -5.82 1.41 -1.13
C ALA A 110 -4.65 0.43 -0.90
N ILE A 111 -3.83 0.23 -1.93
CA ILE A 111 -2.70 -0.72 -1.91
C ILE A 111 -1.41 0.03 -2.24
N LEU A 112 -0.50 0.11 -1.26
CA LEU A 112 0.79 0.78 -1.43
C LEU A 112 1.91 -0.27 -1.33
N ASN A 113 2.63 -0.41 -2.43
CA ASN A 113 3.75 -1.35 -2.52
C ASN A 113 5.04 -0.74 -1.94
N ILE A 114 6.00 -1.61 -1.64
CA ILE A 114 7.26 -1.24 -0.98
C ILE A 114 7.98 -0.09 -1.71
N GLY A 115 8.48 0.86 -0.93
CA GLY A 115 9.18 2.04 -1.43
C GLY A 115 8.28 3.15 -1.97
N ALA A 116 6.96 2.96 -2.02
CA ALA A 116 6.06 4.04 -2.36
C ALA A 116 6.16 5.18 -1.33
N VAL A 117 6.04 6.42 -1.80
CA VAL A 117 6.13 7.63 -0.99
C VAL A 117 4.86 8.44 -1.18
N VAL A 118 4.24 8.86 -0.07
CA VAL A 118 3.06 9.73 -0.05
C VAL A 118 3.41 11.01 0.70
N GLY A 119 3.33 12.15 0.04
CA GLY A 119 3.63 13.45 0.66
C GLY A 119 2.58 13.92 1.67
N GLU A 120 2.94 14.98 2.37
CA GLU A 120 2.11 15.67 3.37
C GLU A 120 0.77 16.14 2.77
N ASP A 121 -0.31 16.03 3.55
CA ASP A 121 -1.68 16.43 3.16
C ASP A 121 -2.20 15.78 1.85
N THR A 122 -1.59 14.69 1.40
CA THR A 122 -2.02 13.96 0.19
C THR A 122 -3.06 12.89 0.53
N MET A 123 -4.07 12.78 -0.33
CA MET A 123 -5.07 11.71 -0.26
C MET A 123 -4.80 10.62 -1.30
N ILE A 124 -4.71 9.38 -0.83
CA ILE A 124 -4.78 8.16 -1.64
C ILE A 124 -6.17 7.57 -1.46
N ASP A 125 -7.02 7.74 -2.47
CA ASP A 125 -8.44 7.44 -2.40
C ASP A 125 -8.73 5.93 -2.54
N MET A 126 -9.99 5.54 -2.36
CA MET A 126 -10.41 4.15 -2.20
C MET A 126 -9.93 3.26 -3.34
N GLY A 127 -9.28 2.14 -2.99
CA GLY A 127 -8.81 1.17 -3.97
C GLY A 127 -7.70 1.64 -4.91
N ALA A 128 -7.13 2.84 -4.72
CA ALA A 128 -5.99 3.29 -5.51
C ALA A 128 -4.76 2.41 -5.26
N VAL A 129 -3.93 2.22 -6.29
CA VAL A 129 -2.74 1.37 -6.25
C VAL A 129 -1.50 2.21 -6.52
N LEU A 130 -0.59 2.24 -5.56
CA LEU A 130 0.76 2.79 -5.72
C LEU A 130 1.74 1.62 -5.87
N GLY A 131 2.27 1.48 -7.09
CA GLY A 131 3.31 0.51 -7.40
C GLY A 131 4.61 0.77 -6.64
N GLY A 132 5.55 -0.19 -6.73
CA GLY A 132 6.81 -0.08 -6.01
C GLY A 132 7.57 1.19 -6.40
N ARG A 133 8.07 1.91 -5.40
CA ARG A 133 8.77 3.20 -5.57
C ARG A 133 7.95 4.35 -6.18
N ALA A 134 6.64 4.21 -6.41
CA ALA A 134 5.83 5.32 -6.88
C ALA A 134 5.85 6.46 -5.86
N THR A 135 6.19 7.67 -6.30
CA THR A 135 6.37 8.84 -5.43
C THR A 135 5.27 9.85 -5.71
N VAL A 136 4.55 10.25 -4.66
CA VAL A 136 3.52 11.28 -4.71
C VAL A 136 3.92 12.43 -3.80
N GLY A 137 3.93 13.64 -4.33
CA GLY A 137 4.20 14.88 -3.63
C GLY A 137 3.13 15.27 -2.63
N LYS A 138 3.15 16.53 -2.22
CA LYS A 138 2.26 17.10 -1.19
C LYS A 138 0.95 17.58 -1.78
N ARG A 139 -0.11 17.56 -0.97
CA ARG A 139 -1.43 18.12 -1.31
C ARG A 139 -2.00 17.55 -2.61
N CYS A 140 -1.72 16.29 -2.92
CA CYS A 140 -2.24 15.60 -4.09
C CYS A 140 -3.58 14.90 -3.77
N HIS A 141 -4.31 14.52 -4.82
CA HIS A 141 -5.46 13.61 -4.73
C HIS A 141 -5.29 12.52 -5.77
N ILE A 142 -4.98 11.30 -5.33
CA ILE A 142 -4.92 10.12 -6.18
C ILE A 142 -6.28 9.43 -6.11
N GLY A 143 -7.09 9.63 -7.14
CA GLY A 143 -8.51 9.26 -7.16
C GLY A 143 -8.76 7.76 -7.08
N ALA A 144 -9.99 7.41 -6.72
CA ALA A 144 -10.36 6.03 -6.45
C ALA A 144 -10.04 5.08 -7.62
N GLY A 145 -9.42 3.95 -7.32
CA GLY A 145 -9.00 2.95 -8.30
C GLY A 145 -7.91 3.39 -9.28
N ALA A 146 -7.33 4.59 -9.13
CA ALA A 146 -6.20 5.00 -9.96
C ALA A 146 -4.97 4.11 -9.70
N VAL A 147 -4.17 3.88 -10.74
CA VAL A 147 -2.97 3.03 -10.67
C VAL A 147 -1.74 3.85 -11.07
N LEU A 148 -0.80 3.99 -10.15
CA LEU A 148 0.55 4.47 -10.43
C LEU A 148 1.45 3.25 -10.59
N ALA A 149 1.97 3.02 -11.80
CA ALA A 149 2.77 1.84 -12.10
C ALA A 149 4.04 1.77 -11.23
N GLY A 150 4.45 0.54 -10.92
CA GLY A 150 5.55 0.27 -10.01
C GLY A 150 6.85 -0.03 -10.74
N VAL A 151 7.96 0.47 -10.20
CA VAL A 151 9.31 0.21 -10.70
C VAL A 151 10.20 -0.15 -9.51
N VAL A 152 10.29 -1.44 -9.20
CA VAL A 152 11.23 -1.93 -8.16
C VAL A 152 12.62 -2.17 -8.75
N GLU A 153 12.66 -2.78 -9.94
CA GLU A 153 13.89 -3.12 -10.66
C GLU A 153 13.81 -2.65 -12.12
N PRO A 154 14.95 -2.26 -12.73
CA PRO A 154 16.27 -2.11 -12.11
C PRO A 154 16.33 -0.88 -11.19
N ALA A 155 17.30 -0.85 -10.26
CA ALA A 155 17.45 0.26 -9.30
C ALA A 155 17.62 1.63 -9.99
N SER A 156 18.25 1.64 -11.16
CA SER A 156 18.47 2.83 -11.99
C SER A 156 17.23 3.35 -12.73
N ALA A 157 16.15 2.57 -12.79
CA ALA A 157 14.93 3.00 -13.45
C ALA A 157 14.18 4.01 -12.59
N THR A 158 13.71 5.08 -13.24
CA THR A 158 12.86 6.11 -12.63
C THR A 158 11.48 5.51 -12.35
N PRO A 159 10.94 5.64 -11.13
CA PRO A 159 9.56 5.25 -10.85
C PRO A 159 8.57 6.29 -11.39
N VAL A 160 7.28 6.05 -11.20
CA VAL A 160 6.28 7.12 -11.37
C VAL A 160 6.54 8.22 -10.34
N ILE A 161 6.57 9.47 -10.81
CA ILE A 161 6.73 10.65 -9.96
C ILE A 161 5.52 11.56 -10.19
N ILE A 162 4.81 11.87 -9.12
CA ILE A 162 3.71 12.83 -9.10
C ILE A 162 4.15 14.01 -8.23
N ASP A 163 4.30 15.19 -8.81
CA ASP A 163 4.65 16.40 -8.06
C ASP A 163 3.50 16.88 -7.16
N ASP A 164 3.76 17.92 -6.39
CA ASP A 164 2.79 18.60 -5.53
C ASP A 164 1.54 19.08 -6.27
N ASP A 165 0.43 19.17 -5.54
CA ASP A 165 -0.84 19.76 -5.98
C ASP A 165 -1.48 19.09 -7.21
N VAL A 166 -1.10 17.84 -7.51
CA VAL A 166 -1.65 17.06 -8.64
C VAL A 166 -2.96 16.37 -8.25
N LEU A 167 -3.92 16.38 -9.17
CA LEU A 167 -5.12 15.56 -9.09
C LEU A 167 -5.08 14.48 -10.17
N VAL A 168 -5.16 13.22 -9.75
CA VAL A 168 -5.32 12.07 -10.63
C VAL A 168 -6.75 11.58 -10.50
N GLY A 169 -7.51 11.61 -11.58
CA GLY A 169 -8.90 11.19 -11.60
C GLY A 169 -9.08 9.69 -11.37
N ALA A 170 -10.29 9.29 -10.97
CA ALA A 170 -10.62 7.89 -10.70
C ALA A 170 -10.29 6.96 -11.89
N ASN A 171 -9.79 5.76 -11.60
CA ASN A 171 -9.38 4.74 -12.57
C ASN A 171 -8.41 5.22 -13.66
N ALA A 172 -7.70 6.34 -13.46
CA ALA A 172 -6.60 6.72 -14.34
C ALA A 172 -5.38 5.84 -14.09
N VAL A 173 -4.55 5.67 -15.11
CA VAL A 173 -3.30 4.90 -15.05
C VAL A 173 -2.15 5.79 -15.47
N VAL A 174 -1.09 5.82 -14.67
CA VAL A 174 0.19 6.47 -15.01
C VAL A 174 1.25 5.38 -15.11
N ILE A 175 1.82 5.18 -16.31
CA ILE A 175 2.76 4.09 -16.57
C ILE A 175 4.16 4.38 -16.02
N GLU A 176 5.00 3.35 -16.00
CA GLU A 176 6.34 3.35 -15.43
C GLU A 176 7.19 4.52 -15.96
N GLY A 177 7.89 5.19 -15.04
CA GLY A 177 8.85 6.26 -15.37
C GLY A 177 8.24 7.61 -15.75
N VAL A 178 6.91 7.73 -15.85
CA VAL A 178 6.25 8.99 -16.16
C VAL A 178 6.34 9.96 -14.98
N HIS A 179 6.68 11.21 -15.29
CA HIS A 179 6.63 12.35 -14.36
C HIS A 179 5.40 13.22 -14.64
N VAL A 180 4.58 13.46 -13.60
CA VAL A 180 3.43 14.37 -13.66
C VAL A 180 3.76 15.65 -12.90
N GLY A 181 3.92 16.75 -13.63
CA GLY A 181 4.34 18.03 -13.10
C GLY A 181 3.32 18.70 -12.17
N ARG A 182 3.83 19.57 -11.31
CA ARG A 182 3.07 20.28 -10.26
C ARG A 182 1.75 20.87 -10.78
N GLY A 183 0.68 20.70 -10.00
CA GLY A 183 -0.62 21.30 -10.31
C GLY A 183 -1.37 20.68 -11.50
N ALA A 184 -0.84 19.62 -12.13
CA ALA A 184 -1.51 18.96 -13.24
C ALA A 184 -2.80 18.24 -12.82
N VAL A 185 -3.68 18.00 -13.79
CA VAL A 185 -4.92 17.21 -13.63
C VAL A 185 -4.94 16.11 -14.67
N ILE A 186 -5.03 14.86 -14.21
CA ILE A 186 -5.29 13.71 -15.06
C ILE A 186 -6.78 13.39 -14.96
N ALA A 187 -7.51 13.45 -16.07
CA ALA A 187 -8.93 13.14 -16.09
C ALA A 187 -9.17 11.65 -15.78
N ALA A 188 -10.33 11.35 -15.17
CA ALA A 188 -10.72 9.99 -14.85
C ALA A 188 -10.66 9.06 -16.08
N GLY A 189 -10.20 7.82 -15.87
CA GLY A 189 -10.05 6.80 -16.92
C GLY A 189 -8.95 7.07 -17.95
N SER A 190 -8.09 8.07 -17.76
CA SER A 190 -7.00 8.36 -18.71
C SER A 190 -5.82 7.42 -18.52
N ILE A 191 -5.11 7.10 -19.60
CA ILE A 191 -3.85 6.33 -19.55
C ILE A 191 -2.70 7.23 -19.98
N VAL A 192 -1.90 7.68 -19.02
CA VAL A 192 -0.79 8.61 -19.22
C VAL A 192 0.48 7.81 -19.53
N ILE A 193 0.99 8.00 -20.76
CA ILE A 193 2.15 7.27 -21.27
C ILE A 193 3.40 8.15 -21.48
N HIS A 194 3.28 9.44 -21.23
CA HIS A 194 4.33 10.45 -21.41
C HIS A 194 4.28 11.46 -20.26
N ASP A 195 5.39 12.13 -20.00
CA ASP A 195 5.47 13.17 -18.98
C ASP A 195 4.43 14.27 -19.21
N VAL A 196 3.90 14.77 -18.09
CA VAL A 196 2.83 15.75 -18.07
C VAL A 196 3.40 17.09 -17.59
N PRO A 197 3.32 18.16 -18.39
CA PRO A 197 3.78 19.47 -17.98
C PRO A 197 3.05 19.98 -16.73
N GLU A 198 3.71 20.86 -15.98
CA GLU A 198 3.07 21.58 -14.87
C GLU A 198 1.77 22.24 -15.32
N ASN A 199 0.76 22.24 -14.45
CA ASN A 199 -0.55 22.85 -14.69
C ASN A 199 -1.31 22.32 -15.91
N ALA A 200 -0.87 21.24 -16.56
CA ALA A 200 -1.58 20.64 -17.67
C ALA A 200 -2.83 19.87 -17.23
N VAL A 201 -3.85 19.83 -18.09
CA VAL A 201 -5.00 18.93 -17.98
C VAL A 201 -4.84 17.88 -19.07
N VAL A 202 -4.77 16.61 -18.68
CA VAL A 202 -4.60 15.46 -19.57
C VAL A 202 -5.86 14.62 -19.56
N ALA A 203 -6.32 14.18 -20.74
CA ALA A 203 -7.45 13.28 -20.88
C ALA A 203 -7.25 12.26 -22.01
N GLY A 204 -7.86 11.08 -21.86
CA GLY A 204 -7.99 10.09 -22.93
C GLY A 204 -7.05 8.89 -22.82
N VAL A 205 -7.11 8.02 -23.84
CA VAL A 205 -6.33 6.79 -23.94
C VAL A 205 -5.76 6.68 -25.37
N PRO A 206 -4.46 6.95 -25.59
CA PRO A 206 -3.52 7.50 -24.62
C PRO A 206 -3.89 8.93 -24.22
N GLY A 207 -3.51 9.33 -23.01
CA GLY A 207 -3.75 10.64 -22.44
C GLY A 207 -3.02 11.72 -23.24
N LYS A 208 -3.75 12.79 -23.60
CA LYS A 208 -3.20 13.96 -24.28
C LYS A 208 -3.49 15.22 -23.49
N VAL A 209 -2.58 16.18 -23.53
CA VAL A 209 -2.82 17.51 -22.99
C VAL A 209 -3.98 18.15 -23.76
N ILE A 210 -5.07 18.45 -23.06
CA ILE A 210 -6.26 19.11 -23.62
C ILE A 210 -6.33 20.59 -23.25
N LYS A 211 -5.64 21.00 -22.18
CA LYS A 211 -5.60 22.39 -21.71
C LYS A 211 -4.37 22.59 -20.81
N ILE A 212 -3.81 23.80 -20.81
CA ILE A 212 -2.93 24.27 -19.73
C ILE A 212 -3.78 25.20 -18.84
N LYS A 213 -3.77 24.99 -17.52
CA LYS A 213 -4.48 25.85 -16.57
C LYS A 213 -3.83 27.24 -16.57
N ASP A 214 -4.68 28.25 -16.55
CA ASP A 214 -4.32 29.65 -16.34
C ASP A 214 -4.72 30.11 -14.92
N GLU A 215 -4.10 31.17 -14.40
CA GLU A 215 -4.37 31.74 -13.06
C GLU A 215 -5.86 32.06 -12.83
N LYS A 216 -6.65 32.29 -13.89
CA LYS A 216 -8.10 32.53 -13.79
C LYS A 216 -8.91 31.29 -13.42
N THR A 217 -8.38 30.08 -13.63
CA THR A 217 -9.08 28.82 -13.35
C THR A 217 -8.97 28.39 -11.88
N GLU A 218 -7.94 28.83 -11.13
CA GLU A 218 -7.70 28.41 -9.73
C GLU A 218 -8.85 28.76 -8.78
N LYS A 219 -9.56 29.86 -9.02
CA LYS A 219 -10.66 30.33 -8.15
C LYS A 219 -11.89 29.40 -8.10
N LYS A 220 -12.02 28.43 -9.01
CA LYS A 220 -13.15 27.47 -9.02
C LYS A 220 -12.86 26.17 -8.25
N THR A 221 -11.62 25.93 -7.83
CA THR A 221 -11.21 24.65 -7.20
C THR A 221 -11.27 24.68 -5.66
N ALA A 222 -11.65 25.81 -5.06
CA ALA A 222 -11.72 26.03 -3.60
C ALA A 222 -12.66 25.08 -2.83
N LEU A 223 -13.45 24.24 -3.51
CA LEU A 223 -14.27 23.20 -2.86
C LEU A 223 -13.46 21.98 -2.37
N VAL A 224 -12.23 21.76 -2.87
CA VAL A 224 -11.43 20.57 -2.52
C VAL A 224 -10.79 20.68 -1.13
N ASP A 225 -10.38 21.88 -0.72
CA ASP A 225 -9.71 22.08 0.58
C ASP A 225 -10.66 21.87 1.77
N ALA A 226 -11.96 22.12 1.59
CA ALA A 226 -12.97 21.88 2.62
C ALA A 226 -13.16 20.40 2.96
N LEU A 227 -12.84 19.48 2.04
CA LEU A 227 -12.89 18.03 2.27
C LEU A 227 -11.67 17.50 3.02
N ARG A 228 -10.54 18.23 2.99
CA ARG A 228 -9.28 17.83 3.66
C ARG A 228 -9.27 18.15 5.16
N ALA A 229 -10.20 18.97 5.64
CA ALA A 229 -10.31 19.36 7.04
C ALA A 229 -11.19 18.42 7.89
N LEU A 230 -11.55 17.23 7.37
CA LEU A 230 -12.33 16.17 8.05
C LEU A 230 -11.48 14.93 8.35
#